data_AF-A0A957PHY6-F1
#
_entry.id   AF-A0A957PHY6-F1
#
_cell.length_a   1.000
_cell.length_b   1.000
_cell.length_c   1.000
_cell.angle_alpha   90.00
_cell.angle_beta   90.00
_cell.angle_gamma   90.00
#
_symmetry.space_group_name_H-M   'P 1'
#
loop_
_entity.id
_entity.type
_entity.pdbx_description
1 polymer ?
#
loop_
_entity_poly.entity_id
_entity_poly.type
_entity_poly.pdbx_seq_one_letter_code
_entity_poly.pdbx_strand_id
1 'polypeptide(L)'
;SMQRMVKDYTNLYYLPAMQSGAEYHSEKFATARTMSAWKNHMRQSWGNVRIEAVPPKLLQVQTGQPIDLSARVWLNGTAQDEVALEIVAGQQNEQGELVDPTVAPMTAVSTQDGALVYRGQLQPADSGQLMVGIRVRPQNAHLINRYETGLNHWA
;
A
#
# COMPACT_ATOMS: atom_id res chain seq x y z
N SER A 1 25.14 18.30 -9.68
CA SER A 1 26.35 18.54 -8.87
C SER A 1 26.37 17.55 -7.71
N MET A 2 27.52 16.96 -7.40
CA MET A 2 27.71 16.05 -6.25
C MET A 2 27.22 16.66 -4.93
N GLN A 3 27.32 17.99 -4.77
CA GLN A 3 26.80 18.69 -3.59
C GLN A 3 25.28 18.53 -3.42
N ARG A 4 24.51 18.55 -4.52
CA ARG A 4 23.06 18.31 -4.48
C ARG A 4 22.77 16.86 -4.09
N MET A 5 23.46 15.89 -4.71
CA MET A 5 23.31 14.47 -4.35
C MET A 5 23.64 14.19 -2.89
N VAL A 6 24.74 14.75 -2.34
CA VAL A 6 25.10 14.57 -0.93
C VAL A 6 24.02 15.16 -0.01
N LYS A 7 23.52 16.36 -0.34
CA LYS A 7 22.43 17.01 0.42
C LYS A 7 21.14 16.20 0.37
N ASP A 8 20.75 15.74 -0.81
CA ASP A 8 19.53 14.94 -1.01
C ASP A 8 19.65 13.62 -0.26
N TYR A 9 20.80 12.94 -0.32
CA TYR A 9 21.00 11.67 0.39
C TYR A 9 20.96 11.86 1.91
N THR A 10 21.59 12.92 2.40
CA THR A 10 21.57 13.28 3.82
C THR A 10 20.14 13.53 4.30
N ASN A 11 19.38 14.34 3.57
CA ASN A 11 18.03 14.74 3.97
C ASN A 11 16.99 13.63 3.80
N LEU A 12 17.08 12.84 2.74
CA LEU A 12 16.09 11.82 2.40
C LEU A 12 16.34 10.48 3.10
N TYR A 13 17.58 10.16 3.46
CA TYR A 13 17.93 8.85 4.03
C TYR A 13 18.60 8.95 5.40
N TYR A 14 19.68 9.72 5.55
CA TYR A 14 20.43 9.72 6.82
C TYR A 14 19.70 10.38 7.98
N LEU A 15 19.09 11.56 7.76
CA LEU A 15 18.35 12.24 8.83
C LEU A 15 17.12 11.42 9.28
N PRO A 16 16.27 10.89 8.37
CA PRO A 16 15.16 10.01 8.78
C PRO A 16 15.62 8.73 9.48
N ALA A 17 16.72 8.12 9.02
CA ALA A 17 17.28 6.92 9.65
C ALA A 17 17.80 7.22 11.06
N MET A 18 18.46 8.36 11.27
CA MET A 18 18.93 8.79 12.59
C MET A 18 17.76 9.06 13.54
N GLN A 19 16.70 9.73 13.07
CA GLN A 19 15.48 9.97 13.85
C GLN A 19 14.79 8.66 14.24
N SER A 20 14.59 7.75 13.28
CA SER A 20 14.02 6.43 13.52
C SER A 20 14.89 5.62 14.49
N GLY A 21 16.21 5.70 14.37
CA GLY A 21 17.16 5.05 15.27
C GLY A 21 17.04 5.55 16.71
N ALA A 22 16.90 6.87 16.90
CA ALA A 22 16.69 7.46 18.22
C ALA A 22 15.36 7.01 18.85
N GLU A 23 14.27 6.99 18.06
CA GLU A 23 12.97 6.48 18.50
C GLU A 23 13.04 5.01 18.91
N TYR A 24 13.64 4.16 18.08
CA TYR A 24 13.79 2.73 18.36
C TYR A 24 14.71 2.41 19.54
N HIS A 25 15.66 3.31 19.87
CA HIS A 25 16.52 3.18 21.05
C HIS A 25 15.86 3.65 22.34
N SER A 26 14.90 4.58 22.25
CA SER A 26 14.19 5.15 23.40
C SER A 26 13.42 4.10 24.21
N GLU A 27 13.02 4.46 25.44
CA GLU A 27 12.17 3.62 26.31
C GLU A 27 12.67 2.17 26.44
N LYS A 28 13.98 2.01 26.60
CA LYS A 28 14.67 0.71 26.62
C LYS A 28 14.27 -0.17 25.43
N PHE A 29 14.24 0.34 24.20
CA PHE A 29 13.85 -0.39 22.98
C PHE A 29 12.39 -0.86 22.93
N ALA A 30 11.45 -0.08 23.47
CA ALA A 30 10.02 -0.44 23.46
C ALA A 30 9.48 -0.60 22.03
N THR A 31 9.67 0.39 21.16
CA THR A 31 9.21 0.35 19.76
C THR A 31 9.81 -0.84 18.99
N ALA A 32 11.10 -1.13 19.20
CA ALA A 32 11.76 -2.25 18.55
C ALA A 32 11.12 -3.61 18.93
N ARG A 33 10.81 -3.81 20.22
CA ARG A 33 10.11 -5.03 20.68
C ARG A 33 8.71 -5.13 20.09
N THR A 34 7.93 -4.05 20.16
CA THR A 34 6.57 -4.00 19.61
C THR A 34 6.57 -4.30 18.11
N MET A 35 7.48 -3.67 17.35
CA MET A 35 7.57 -3.90 15.90
C MET A 35 8.10 -5.28 15.54
N SER A 36 8.98 -5.86 16.36
CA SER A 36 9.41 -7.26 16.18
C SER A 36 8.24 -8.24 16.36
N ALA A 37 7.46 -8.07 17.43
CA ALA A 37 6.27 -8.88 17.69
C ALA A 37 5.22 -8.70 16.59
N TRP A 38 4.93 -7.45 16.22
CA TRP A 38 3.98 -7.12 15.15
C TRP A 38 4.38 -7.72 13.80
N LYS A 39 5.65 -7.59 13.38
CA LYS A 39 6.14 -8.20 12.13
C LYS A 39 6.02 -9.73 12.14
N ASN A 40 6.28 -10.36 13.29
CA ASN A 40 6.13 -11.81 13.42
C ASN A 40 4.66 -12.23 13.34
N HIS A 41 3.76 -11.50 14.01
CA HIS A 41 2.31 -11.72 13.91
C HIS A 41 1.83 -11.58 12.47
N MET A 42 2.17 -10.47 11.79
CA MET A 42 1.83 -10.25 10.38
C MET A 42 2.27 -11.41 9.50
N ARG A 43 3.53 -11.86 9.61
CA ARG A 43 4.02 -13.00 8.79
C ARG A 43 3.23 -14.29 9.02
N GLN A 44 2.73 -14.51 10.23
CA GLN A 44 1.95 -15.71 10.57
C GLN A 44 0.50 -15.61 10.10
N SER A 45 -0.14 -14.45 10.20
CA SER A 45 -1.54 -14.25 9.83
C SER A 45 -1.76 -13.92 8.35
N TRP A 46 -0.74 -13.40 7.64
CA TRP A 46 -0.90 -12.84 6.28
C TRP A 46 -1.45 -13.83 5.26
N GLY A 47 -1.14 -15.12 5.41
CA GLY A 47 -1.66 -16.18 4.54
C GLY A 47 -3.18 -16.30 4.56
N ASN A 48 -3.84 -15.81 5.61
CA ASN A 48 -5.30 -15.85 5.75
C ASN A 48 -5.99 -14.61 5.15
N VAL A 49 -5.23 -13.56 4.82
CA VAL A 49 -5.77 -12.35 4.20
C VAL A 49 -6.18 -12.68 2.76
N ARG A 50 -7.42 -12.39 2.40
CA ARG A 50 -7.96 -12.59 1.06
C ARG A 50 -8.52 -11.28 0.53
N ILE A 51 -8.24 -11.00 -0.73
CA ILE A 51 -8.76 -9.83 -1.45
C ILE A 51 -9.48 -10.28 -2.71
N GLU A 52 -10.61 -9.65 -3.00
CA GLU A 52 -11.35 -9.80 -4.26
C GLU A 52 -11.73 -8.42 -4.81
N ALA A 53 -11.28 -8.11 -6.02
CA ALA A 53 -11.70 -6.92 -6.73
C ALA A 53 -13.13 -7.10 -7.25
N VAL A 54 -13.94 -6.05 -7.13
CA VAL A 54 -15.27 -6.01 -7.75
C VAL A 54 -15.11 -5.45 -9.16
N PRO A 55 -15.58 -6.14 -10.20
CA PRO A 55 -15.48 -5.64 -11.57
C PRO A 55 -16.09 -4.23 -11.70
N PRO A 56 -15.39 -3.29 -12.35
CA PRO A 56 -15.92 -1.95 -12.55
C PRO A 56 -17.15 -2.01 -13.47
N LYS A 57 -18.10 -1.10 -13.25
CA LYS A 57 -19.33 -1.02 -14.07
C LYS A 57 -19.04 -0.62 -15.52
N LEU A 58 -18.00 0.17 -15.73
CA LEU A 58 -17.59 0.69 -17.03
C LEU A 58 -16.17 0.19 -17.34
N LEU A 59 -16.01 -0.44 -18.49
CA LEU A 59 -14.71 -0.88 -19.02
C LEU A 59 -14.05 0.18 -19.91
N GLN A 60 -14.80 1.21 -20.30
CA GLN A 60 -14.33 2.36 -21.07
C GLN A 60 -14.64 3.63 -20.30
N VAL A 61 -13.62 4.46 -20.13
CA VAL A 61 -13.70 5.68 -19.34
C VAL A 61 -13.01 6.79 -20.10
N GLN A 62 -13.58 8.00 -20.07
CA GLN A 62 -12.94 9.16 -20.67
C GLN A 62 -11.79 9.64 -19.77
N THR A 63 -10.69 10.05 -20.40
CA THR A 63 -9.58 10.69 -19.69
C THR A 63 -10.07 11.85 -18.84
N GLY A 64 -9.58 11.95 -17.60
CA GLY A 64 -10.02 12.96 -16.64
C GLY A 64 -11.34 12.65 -15.93
N GLN A 65 -12.05 11.57 -16.22
CA GLN A 65 -13.19 11.13 -15.42
C GLN A 65 -12.74 10.16 -14.31
N PRO A 66 -13.26 10.29 -13.07
CA PRO A 66 -12.94 9.37 -12.00
C PRO A 66 -13.55 7.99 -12.26
N ILE A 67 -12.79 6.96 -11.90
CA ILE A 67 -13.18 5.55 -11.92
C ILE A 67 -13.38 5.10 -10.47
N ASP A 68 -14.61 4.74 -10.13
CA ASP A 68 -14.91 4.12 -8.84
C ASP A 68 -14.50 2.65 -8.86
N LEU A 69 -13.61 2.27 -7.94
CA LEU A 69 -13.16 0.91 -7.75
C LEU A 69 -13.56 0.42 -6.37
N SER A 70 -13.85 -0.88 -6.27
CA SER A 70 -14.27 -1.52 -5.02
C SER A 70 -13.58 -2.86 -4.85
N ALA A 71 -13.29 -3.22 -3.60
CA ALA A 71 -12.74 -4.53 -3.26
C ALA A 71 -13.37 -5.04 -1.96
N ARG A 72 -13.43 -6.37 -1.85
CA ARG A 72 -13.78 -7.08 -0.62
C ARG A 72 -12.53 -7.69 -0.01
N VAL A 73 -12.37 -7.54 1.30
CA VAL A 73 -11.20 -8.02 2.02
C VAL A 73 -11.60 -8.80 3.26
N TRP A 74 -11.07 -10.02 3.38
CA TRP A 74 -11.17 -10.82 4.59
C TRP A 74 -9.81 -10.79 5.27
N LEU A 75 -9.74 -10.26 6.50
CA LEU A 75 -8.47 -10.05 7.20
C LEU A 75 -8.05 -11.23 8.09
N ASN A 76 -9.01 -12.04 8.56
CA ASN A 76 -8.80 -13.33 9.23
C ASN A 76 -7.58 -13.40 10.17
N GLY A 77 -7.58 -12.59 11.23
CA GLY A 77 -6.50 -12.54 12.24
C GLY A 77 -5.58 -11.31 12.13
N THR A 78 -5.82 -10.44 11.17
CA THR A 78 -5.17 -9.12 11.03
C THR A 78 -6.17 -8.01 11.33
N ALA A 79 -5.77 -6.96 12.05
CA ALA A 79 -6.66 -5.85 12.34
C ALA A 79 -6.80 -4.90 11.12
N GLN A 80 -7.93 -4.19 11.03
CA GLN A 80 -8.22 -3.30 9.91
C GLN A 80 -7.24 -2.13 9.80
N ASP A 81 -6.79 -1.60 10.93
CA ASP A 81 -5.84 -0.49 11.02
C ASP A 81 -4.39 -0.93 10.76
N GLU A 82 -4.14 -2.24 10.71
CA GLU A 82 -2.85 -2.83 10.36
C GLU A 82 -2.71 -3.15 8.87
N VAL A 83 -3.70 -2.77 8.04
CA VAL A 83 -3.63 -2.92 6.58
C VAL A 83 -3.92 -1.61 5.86
N ALA A 84 -3.26 -1.45 4.71
CA ALA A 84 -3.60 -0.45 3.72
C ALA A 84 -4.12 -1.14 2.45
N LEU A 85 -5.21 -0.63 1.89
CA LEU A 85 -5.65 -0.97 0.55
C LEU A 85 -5.35 0.15 -0.42
N GLU A 86 -4.85 -0.23 -1.59
CA GLU A 86 -4.34 0.68 -2.60
C GLU A 86 -4.80 0.22 -3.98
N ILE A 87 -5.24 1.18 -4.79
CA ILE A 87 -5.33 1.03 -6.23
C ILE A 87 -3.94 1.31 -6.79
N VAL A 88 -3.44 0.42 -7.63
CA VAL A 88 -2.18 0.59 -8.37
C VAL A 88 -2.52 0.57 -9.84
N ALA A 89 -2.19 1.64 -10.55
CA ALA A 89 -2.55 1.77 -11.96
C ALA A 89 -1.49 2.49 -12.78
N GLY A 90 -1.35 2.08 -14.03
CA GLY A 90 -0.41 2.68 -14.96
C GLY A 90 -0.53 2.06 -16.35
N GLN A 91 0.27 2.56 -17.28
CA GLN A 91 0.38 1.98 -18.62
C GLN A 91 1.34 0.79 -18.58
N GLN A 92 1.18 -0.13 -19.53
CA GLN A 92 2.05 -1.28 -19.68
C GLN A 92 3.10 -1.00 -20.76
N ASN A 93 4.36 -1.34 -20.53
CA ASN A 93 5.36 -1.39 -21.60
C ASN A 93 5.20 -2.67 -22.46
N GLU A 94 6.01 -2.79 -23.51
CA GLU A 94 6.01 -3.96 -24.40
C GLU A 94 6.34 -5.29 -23.69
N GLN A 95 6.98 -5.24 -22.52
CA GLN A 95 7.40 -6.40 -21.72
C GLN A 95 6.32 -6.82 -20.72
N GLY A 96 5.22 -6.07 -20.65
CA GLY A 96 4.13 -6.38 -19.75
C GLY A 96 4.24 -5.71 -18.37
N GLU A 97 5.17 -4.79 -18.17
CA GLU A 97 5.41 -4.14 -16.88
C GLU A 97 4.71 -2.78 -16.79
N LEU A 98 4.24 -2.44 -15.59
CA LEU A 98 3.68 -1.12 -15.31
C LEU A 98 4.76 -0.04 -15.36
N VAL A 99 4.59 0.95 -16.22
CA VAL A 99 5.41 2.15 -16.32
C VAL A 99 4.81 3.25 -15.44
N ASP A 100 5.65 3.85 -14.59
CA ASP A 100 5.29 4.94 -13.68
C ASP A 100 3.93 4.78 -12.98
N PRO A 101 3.72 3.67 -12.23
CA PRO A 101 2.43 3.38 -11.63
C PRO A 101 2.05 4.44 -10.59
N THR A 102 0.83 4.93 -10.73
CA THR A 102 0.14 5.74 -9.74
C THR A 102 -0.45 4.85 -8.66
N VAL A 103 -0.44 5.33 -7.41
CA VAL A 103 -1.00 4.63 -6.26
C VAL A 103 -2.02 5.53 -5.57
N ALA A 104 -3.25 5.05 -5.42
CA ALA A 104 -4.32 5.78 -4.73
C ALA A 104 -4.85 4.94 -3.55
N PRO A 105 -5.06 5.54 -2.36
CA PRO A 105 -5.57 4.81 -1.21
C PRO A 105 -7.05 4.45 -1.38
N MET A 106 -7.47 3.36 -0.75
CA MET A 106 -8.88 3.00 -0.60
C MET A 106 -9.30 3.10 0.85
N THR A 107 -10.57 3.41 1.10
CA THR A 107 -11.17 3.52 2.43
C THR A 107 -12.21 2.42 2.65
N ALA A 108 -12.23 1.86 3.85
CA ALA A 108 -13.28 0.93 4.26
C ALA A 108 -14.59 1.69 4.43
N VAL A 109 -15.67 1.23 3.79
CA VAL A 109 -16.98 1.90 3.79
C VAL A 109 -18.08 1.07 4.44
N SER A 110 -17.93 -0.25 4.49
CA SER A 110 -18.90 -1.16 5.12
C SER A 110 -18.30 -2.53 5.38
N THR A 111 -19.07 -3.40 6.04
CA THR A 111 -18.77 -4.83 6.20
C THR A 111 -19.93 -5.64 5.65
N GLN A 112 -19.67 -6.65 4.82
CA GLN A 112 -20.67 -7.51 4.17
C GLN A 112 -20.16 -8.95 4.07
N ASP A 113 -20.93 -9.91 4.58
CA ASP A 113 -20.61 -11.35 4.64
C ASP A 113 -19.20 -11.65 5.20
N GLY A 114 -18.84 -10.97 6.30
CA GLY A 114 -17.53 -11.11 6.94
C GLY A 114 -16.36 -10.46 6.18
N ALA A 115 -16.63 -9.76 5.07
CA ALA A 115 -15.64 -9.01 4.31
C ALA A 115 -15.76 -7.50 4.58
N LEU A 116 -14.65 -6.82 4.75
CA LEU A 116 -14.60 -5.36 4.66
C LEU A 116 -14.72 -4.94 3.20
N VAL A 117 -15.59 -3.98 2.94
CA VAL A 117 -15.75 -3.38 1.61
C VAL A 117 -14.96 -2.09 1.57
N TYR A 118 -14.01 -2.02 0.66
CA TYR A 118 -13.19 -0.84 0.39
C TYR A 118 -13.62 -0.16 -0.89
N ARG A 119 -13.54 1.17 -0.91
CA ARG A 119 -13.74 2.01 -2.09
C ARG A 119 -12.59 2.96 -2.29
N GLY A 120 -12.24 3.21 -3.54
CA GLY A 120 -11.27 4.23 -3.92
C GLY A 120 -11.59 4.75 -5.31
N GLN A 121 -10.97 5.88 -5.63
CA GLN A 121 -11.12 6.52 -6.94
C GLN A 121 -9.76 6.66 -7.60
N LEU A 122 -9.75 6.43 -8.90
CA LEU A 122 -8.61 6.68 -9.76
C LEU A 122 -9.05 7.61 -10.90
N GLN A 123 -8.28 8.65 -11.19
CA GLN A 123 -8.53 9.55 -12.31
C GLN A 123 -7.39 9.41 -13.32
N PRO A 124 -7.61 8.71 -14.44
CA PRO A 124 -6.59 8.56 -15.47
C PRO A 124 -6.27 9.91 -16.10
N ALA A 125 -4.98 10.28 -16.10
CA ALA A 125 -4.51 11.52 -16.70
C ALA A 125 -4.28 11.39 -18.21
N ASP A 126 -3.94 10.20 -18.69
CA ASP A 126 -3.60 9.92 -20.07
C ASP A 126 -4.62 8.99 -20.74
N SER A 127 -4.64 9.01 -22.07
CA SER A 127 -5.41 8.06 -22.89
C SER A 127 -4.58 6.81 -23.18
N GLY A 128 -5.26 5.69 -23.45
CA GLY A 128 -4.61 4.41 -23.75
C GLY A 128 -5.12 3.27 -22.89
N GLN A 129 -4.48 2.10 -23.01
CA GLN A 129 -4.80 0.94 -22.19
C GLN A 129 -4.24 1.15 -20.79
N LEU A 130 -5.14 1.32 -19.81
CA LEU A 130 -4.81 1.44 -18.41
C LEU A 130 -4.88 0.05 -17.76
N MET A 131 -3.79 -0.36 -17.13
CA MET A 131 -3.82 -1.50 -16.22
C MET A 131 -4.12 -1.02 -14.81
N VAL A 132 -4.99 -1.75 -14.12
CA VAL A 132 -5.43 -1.45 -12.77
C VAL A 132 -5.40 -2.75 -11.96
N GLY A 133 -4.78 -2.70 -10.80
CA GLY A 133 -4.84 -3.75 -9.78
C GLY A 133 -5.14 -3.15 -8.42
N ILE A 134 -5.72 -3.96 -7.54
CA ILE A 134 -5.93 -3.59 -6.14
C ILE A 134 -5.02 -4.43 -5.28
N ARG A 135 -4.31 -3.78 -4.36
CA ARG A 135 -3.40 -4.42 -3.42
C ARG A 135 -3.82 -4.17 -1.99
N VAL A 136 -3.66 -5.20 -1.16
CA VAL A 136 -3.61 -5.08 0.30
C VAL A 136 -2.18 -5.33 0.78
N ARG A 137 -1.70 -4.49 1.69
CA ARG A 137 -0.37 -4.60 2.33
C ARG A 137 -0.44 -4.27 3.82
N PRO A 138 0.49 -4.76 4.66
CA PRO A 138 0.56 -4.32 6.05
C PRO A 138 0.82 -2.82 6.13
N GLN A 139 0.29 -2.19 7.18
CA GLN A 139 0.65 -0.84 7.58
C GLN A 139 0.89 -0.77 9.09
N ASN A 140 1.86 0.05 9.48
CA ASN A 140 2.09 0.44 10.85
C ASN A 140 2.83 1.78 10.84
N ALA A 141 2.53 2.66 11.79
CA ALA A 141 3.14 3.99 11.88
C ALA A 141 4.67 3.94 12.03
N HIS A 142 5.22 2.87 12.59
CA HIS A 142 6.66 2.72 12.85
C HIS A 142 7.40 1.92 11.76
N LEU A 143 6.76 1.62 10.62
CA LEU A 143 7.48 1.08 9.46
C LEU A 143 8.46 2.13 8.94
N ILE A 144 9.71 1.72 8.69
CA ILE A 144 10.72 2.62 8.11
C ILE A 144 10.35 2.97 6.66
N ASN A 145 9.79 2.00 5.95
CA ASN A 145 9.18 2.21 4.65
C ASN A 145 7.93 1.34 4.50
N ARG A 146 6.97 1.79 3.69
CA ARG A 146 5.67 1.11 3.52
C ARG A 146 5.73 -0.30 2.90
N TYR A 147 6.89 -0.72 2.42
CA TYR A 147 7.11 -2.02 1.77
C TYR A 147 8.05 -2.93 2.57
N GLU A 148 8.44 -2.53 3.78
CA GLU A 148 9.47 -3.20 4.58
C GLU A 148 9.14 -4.68 4.88
N THR A 149 7.86 -5.03 4.95
CA THR A 149 7.42 -6.40 5.22
C THR A 149 7.56 -7.34 4.02
N GLY A 150 7.58 -6.81 2.79
CA GLY A 150 7.50 -7.59 1.56
C GLY A 150 6.15 -8.31 1.32
N LEU A 151 5.18 -8.16 2.23
CA LEU A 151 3.91 -8.86 2.20
C LEU A 151 2.87 -8.09 1.40
N ASN A 152 2.26 -8.73 0.42
CA ASN A 152 1.20 -8.14 -0.40
C ASN A 152 0.26 -9.25 -0.89
N HIS A 153 -1.03 -8.94 -1.04
CA HIS A 153 -1.95 -9.70 -1.88
C HIS A 153 -2.55 -8.78 -2.93
N TRP A 154 -2.81 -9.34 -4.11
CA TRP A 154 -3.28 -8.62 -5.29
C TRP A 154 -4.62 -9.21 -5.78
N ALA A 155 -5.48 -8.35 -6.31
CA ALA A 155 -6.69 -8.70 -7.03
C ALA A 155 -6.91 -7.76 -8.23
#